data_AF-A0A973MD40-F1
#
_entry.id   AF-A0A973MD40-F1
#
_cell.length_a   1.000
_cell.length_b   1.000
_cell.length_c   1.000
_cell.angle_alpha   90.00
_cell.angle_beta   90.00
_cell.angle_gamma   90.00
#
_symmetry.space_group_name_H-M   'P 1'
#
loop_
_entity.id
_entity.type
_entity.pdbx_description
1 polymer ?
#
loop_
_entity_poly.entity_id
_entity_poly.type
_entity_poly.pdbx_seq_one_letter_code
_entity_poly.pdbx_strand_id
1 'polypeptide(L)' 'MGAVPGALVEEYRPGAENSVETVVLAPEQVRIVADTLKPLGPEPQFQEIGHSVDAADALLTDPVLAGVATAADT' A
#
# COMPACT_ATOMS: atom_id res chain seq x y z
N MET A 1 -21.52 1.47 9.81
CA MET A 1 -21.12 2.04 11.12
C MET A 1 -20.36 3.31 10.82
N GLY A 2 -20.82 4.48 11.28
CA GLY A 2 -20.18 5.76 10.96
C GLY A 2 -18.87 5.96 11.72
N ALA A 3 -17.98 6.80 11.21
CA ALA A 3 -16.75 7.17 11.92
C ALA A 3 -17.08 7.79 13.29
N VAL A 4 -16.40 7.32 14.33
CA VAL A 4 -16.49 7.88 15.68
C VAL A 4 -15.41 8.97 15.82
N PRO A 5 -15.70 10.15 16.39
CA PRO A 5 -14.68 11.17 16.61
C PRO A 5 -13.52 10.64 17.48
N GLY A 6 -12.29 10.87 17.05
CA GLY A 6 -11.08 10.41 17.75
C GLY A 6 -9.81 10.72 16.97
N ALA A 7 -8.66 10.44 17.60
CA ALA A 7 -7.36 10.49 16.94
C ALA A 7 -6.79 9.07 16.80
N LEU A 8 -6.27 8.73 15.63
CA LEU A 8 -5.43 7.55 15.44
C LEU A 8 -4.03 7.88 15.92
N VAL A 9 -3.46 7.02 16.77
CA VAL A 9 -2.07 7.10 17.20
C VAL A 9 -1.42 5.77 16.86
N GLU A 10 -0.40 5.79 16.00
CA GLU A 10 0.30 4.61 15.51
C GLU A 10 1.82 4.77 15.61
N GLU A 11 2.55 3.67 15.48
CA GLU A 11 4.00 3.69 15.45
C GLU A 11 4.50 4.33 14.15
N TYR A 12 5.40 5.30 14.26
CA TYR A 12 6.06 5.86 13.09
C TYR A 12 7.06 4.84 12.50
N ARG A 13 6.87 4.47 11.23
CA ARG A 13 7.73 3.52 10.51
C ARG A 13 8.55 4.28 9.46
N PRO A 14 9.86 4.51 9.69
CA PRO A 14 10.70 5.16 8.70
C PRO A 14 11.03 4.21 7.54
N GLY A 15 11.09 4.72 6.33
CA GLY A 15 11.46 3.94 5.16
C GLY A 15 10.80 4.41 3.87
N ALA A 16 10.98 3.63 2.81
CA ALA A 16 10.22 3.82 1.58
C ALA A 16 8.76 3.42 1.79
N GLU A 17 7.85 4.12 1.12
CA GLU A 17 6.44 3.79 1.08
C GLU A 17 6.05 3.37 -0.34
N ASN A 18 5.29 2.28 -0.45
CA ASN A 18 4.77 1.78 -1.72
C ASN A 18 3.24 1.74 -1.67
N SER A 19 2.59 2.03 -2.79
CA SER A 19 1.16 1.76 -2.98
C SER A 19 0.99 0.51 -3.84
N VAL A 20 0.17 -0.43 -3.38
CA VAL A 20 -0.16 -1.66 -4.12
C VAL A 20 -1.54 -1.52 -4.73
N GLU A 21 -1.58 -1.50 -6.05
CA GLU A 21 -2.82 -1.41 -6.80
C GLU A 21 -3.37 -2.80 -7.06
N THR A 22 -4.62 -3.04 -6.70
CA THR A 22 -5.24 -4.36 -6.80
C THR A 22 -6.60 -4.36 -7.47
N VAL A 23 -6.94 -5.51 -8.06
CA VAL A 23 -8.31 -5.82 -8.52
C VAL A 23 -8.81 -7.01 -7.71
N VAL A 24 -9.96 -6.81 -7.06
CA VAL A 24 -10.69 -7.84 -6.32
C VAL A 24 -11.71 -8.49 -7.26
N LEU A 25 -11.58 -9.80 -7.49
CA LEU A 25 -12.49 -10.53 -8.39
C LEU A 25 -13.58 -11.30 -7.63
N ALA A 26 -13.24 -11.78 -6.44
CA ALA A 26 -14.09 -12.55 -5.53
C ALA A 26 -13.41 -12.55 -4.14
N PRO A 27 -14.08 -13.02 -3.06
CA PRO A 27 -13.43 -13.21 -1.77
C PRO A 27 -12.13 -14.01 -1.91
N GLU A 28 -11.07 -13.53 -1.28
CA GLU A 28 -9.72 -14.11 -1.33
C GLU A 28 -9.08 -14.14 -2.74
N GLN A 29 -9.70 -13.52 -3.75
CA GLN A 29 -9.22 -13.52 -5.12
C GLN A 29 -8.79 -12.11 -5.54
N VAL A 30 -7.69 -11.66 -4.92
CA VAL A 30 -7.04 -10.37 -5.17
C VAL A 30 -5.91 -10.54 -6.19
N ARG A 31 -5.86 -9.66 -7.20
CA ARG A 31 -4.76 -9.57 -8.16
C ARG A 31 -4.04 -8.25 -8.01
N ILE A 32 -2.74 -8.29 -7.75
CA ILE A 32 -1.88 -7.10 -7.85
C ILE A 32 -1.73 -6.74 -9.32
N VAL A 33 -2.02 -5.49 -9.67
CA VAL A 33 -1.87 -4.96 -11.04
C VAL A 33 -0.67 -4.03 -11.17
N ALA A 34 -0.27 -3.37 -10.08
CA ALA A 34 0.96 -2.60 -10.00
C ALA A 34 1.45 -2.52 -8.55
N ASP A 35 2.76 -2.51 -8.38
CA ASP A 35 3.42 -2.00 -7.19
C ASP A 35 4.06 -0.65 -7.56
N THR A 36 3.84 0.35 -6.73
CA THR A 36 4.23 1.73 -7.05
C THR A 36 5.06 2.32 -5.92
N LEU A 37 6.29 2.71 -6.24
CA LEU A 37 7.12 3.47 -5.29
C LEU A 37 6.52 4.87 -5.15
N LYS A 38 6.21 5.25 -3.91
CA LYS A 38 5.59 6.53 -3.57
C LYS A 38 6.58 7.41 -2.80
N PRO A 39 7.37 8.24 -3.51
CA PRO A 39 8.22 9.22 -2.85
C PRO A 39 7.37 10.25 -2.08
N LEU A 40 7.82 10.55 -0.87
CA LEU A 40 7.18 11.52 0.03
C LEU A 40 8.07 12.75 0.21
N GLY A 41 7.41 13.89 0.41
CA GLY A 41 8.03 15.10 0.92
C GLY A 41 8.50 14.95 2.37
N PRO A 42 9.18 15.97 2.91
CA PRO A 42 9.76 15.90 4.25
C PRO A 42 8.69 15.72 5.34
N GLU A 43 9.13 15.12 6.45
CA GLU A 43 8.37 15.07 7.70
C GLU A 43 8.02 16.49 8.20
N PRO A 44 6.87 16.66 8.91
CA PRO A 44 5.87 15.65 9.28
C PRO A 44 4.69 15.54 8.30
N GLN A 45 4.71 16.25 7.17
CA GLN A 45 3.55 16.34 6.30
C GLN A 45 3.42 15.14 5.34
N PHE A 46 4.52 14.42 5.07
CA PHE A 46 4.55 13.24 4.20
C PHE A 46 3.81 13.46 2.88
N GLN A 47 3.92 14.66 2.31
CA GLN A 47 3.18 15.02 1.12
C GLN A 47 3.61 14.09 -0.03
N GLU A 48 2.66 13.42 -0.66
CA GLU A 48 2.96 12.65 -1.86
C GLU A 48 3.51 13.58 -2.95
N ILE A 49 4.69 13.27 -3.46
CA ILE A 49 5.37 14.07 -4.50
C ILE A 49 5.45 13.36 -5.85
N GLY A 50 5.02 12.10 -5.93
CA GLY A 50 4.93 11.36 -7.18
C GLY A 50 4.66 9.87 -6.99
N HIS A 51 4.64 9.17 -8.12
CA HIS A 51 4.51 7.72 -8.21
C HIS A 51 5.37 7.22 -9.37
N SER A 52 6.08 6.12 -9.17
CA SER A 52 6.80 5.42 -10.23
C SER A 52 6.48 3.93 -10.21
N VAL A 53 6.38 3.34 -11.40
CA VAL A 53 6.12 1.92 -11.60
C VAL A 53 7.28 1.32 -12.37
N ASP A 54 7.81 0.20 -11.89
CA ASP A 54 8.78 -0.62 -12.60
C ASP A 54 8.20 -2.02 -12.83
N ALA A 55 8.11 -2.44 -14.10
CA ALA A 55 7.63 -3.77 -14.45
C ALA A 55 8.60 -4.89 -14.01
N ALA A 56 9.85 -4.54 -13.71
CA ALA A 56 10.86 -5.46 -13.17
C ALA A 56 10.95 -5.41 -11.64
N ASP A 57 10.06 -4.71 -10.94
CA ASP A 57 10.09 -4.65 -9.48
C ASP A 57 9.90 -6.05 -8.88
N ALA A 58 10.81 -6.46 -8.00
CA ALA A 58 10.78 -7.76 -7.35
C ALA A 58 9.52 -7.93 -6.49
N LEU A 59 8.99 -6.82 -5.95
CA LEU A 59 7.80 -6.82 -5.11
C LEU A 59 6.53 -7.26 -5.83
N LEU A 60 6.45 -7.12 -7.16
CA LEU A 60 5.33 -7.62 -7.96
C LEU A 60 5.11 -9.14 -7.81
N THR A 61 6.16 -9.87 -7.47
CA THR A 61 6.13 -11.33 -7.27
C THR A 61 6.40 -11.74 -5.83
N ASP A 62 6.45 -10.79 -4.89
CA ASP A 62 6.70 -11.07 -3.48
C ASP A 62 5.50 -11.79 -2.85
N PRO A 63 5.68 -13.02 -2.32
CA PRO A 63 4.58 -13.80 -1.76
C PRO A 63 4.03 -13.22 -0.46
N VAL A 64 4.83 -12.49 0.31
CA VAL A 64 4.40 -11.81 1.54
C VAL A 64 3.51 -10.62 1.18
N LEU A 65 3.92 -9.82 0.19
CA LEU A 65 3.11 -8.69 -0.29
C LEU A 65 1.76 -9.16 -0.82
N ALA A 66 1.75 -10.22 -1.64
CA ALA A 66 0.53 -10.83 -2.15
C ALA A 66 -0.40 -11.32 -1.03
N GLY A 67 0.18 -11.93 0.02
CA GLY A 67 -0.57 -12.37 1.20
C GLY A 67 -1.22 -11.21 1.96
N VAL A 68 -0.47 -10.13 2.20
CA VAL A 68 -0.98 -8.92 2.87
C VAL A 68 -2.08 -8.26 2.05
N ALA A 69 -1.87 -8.10 0.74
CA ALA A 69 -2.86 -7.51 -0.16
C ALA A 69 -4.17 -8.31 -0.19
N THR A 70 -4.09 -9.64 -0.13
CA THR A 70 -5.27 -10.51 -0.09
C THR A 70 -6.01 -10.39 1.25
N ALA A 71 -5.29 -10.37 2.37
CA ALA A 71 -5.88 -10.27 3.70
C ALA A 71 -6.53 -8.91 3.99
N ALA A 72 -6.13 -7.85 3.27
CA ALA A 72 -6.72 -6.52 3.42
C ALA A 72 -8.16 -6.41 2.88
N ASP A 73 -8.58 -7.35 2.03
CA ASP A 73 -9.90 -7.38 1.40
C ASP A 73 -10.88 -8.39 2.05
N THR A 74 -10.42 -9.14 3.06
CA THR A 74 -11.22 -10.11 3.83
C THR A 74 -11.73 -9.53 5.14
#